data_AF-X0UW04-F1
#
_entry.id   AF-X0UW04-F1
#
_cell.length_a   1.000
_cell.length_b   1.000
_cell.length_c   1.000
_cell.angle_alpha   90.00
_cell.angle_beta   90.00
_cell.angle_gamma   90.00
#
_symmetry.space_group_name_H-M   'P 1'
#
loop_
_entity.id
_entity.type
_entity.pdbx_description
1 polymer ?
#
loop_
_entity_poly.entity_id
_entity_poly.type
_entity_poly.pdbx_seq_one_letter_code
_entity_poly.pdbx_strand_id
1 'polypeptide(L)' 'VIPFAAKEKDRPVLACVRFAQREGKLTLTTSDGFRLAELSLDFEDGDGEAQISASGAYLAQVLKAFGGMVSGR' A
#
# COMPACT_ATOMS: atom_id res chain seq x y z
N VAL A 1 -2.53 2.42 8.15
CA VAL A 1 -2.86 1.18 7.42
C VAL A 1 -2.19 -0.06 8.05
N ILE A 2 -0.86 -0.14 8.15
CA ILE A 2 -0.11 -1.35 8.62
C ILE A 2 -0.65 -2.08 9.88
N PRO A 3 -1.09 -1.39 10.96
CA PRO A 3 -1.58 -2.09 12.16
C PRO A 3 -2.79 -3.00 11.95
N PHE A 4 -3.49 -2.85 10.82
CA PHE A 4 -4.70 -3.59 10.47
C PHE A 4 -4.47 -4.68 9.42
N ALA A 5 -3.21 -5.02 9.09
CA ALA A 5 -2.94 -6.21 8.29
C ALA A 5 -3.09 -7.48 9.14
N ALA A 6 -3.64 -8.55 8.56
CA ALA A 6 -3.73 -9.84 9.24
C ALA A 6 -2.34 -10.36 9.62
N LYS A 7 -2.22 -10.91 10.83
CA LYS A 7 -0.98 -11.55 11.33
C LYS A 7 -0.99 -13.07 11.12
N GLU A 8 -2.18 -13.62 10.89
CA GLU A 8 -2.44 -15.04 10.67
C GLU A 8 -2.03 -15.45 9.26
N LYS A 9 -1.50 -16.67 9.11
CA LYS A 9 -1.01 -17.18 7.81
C LYS A 9 -2.12 -17.80 6.95
N ASP A 10 -3.29 -18.05 7.52
CA ASP A 10 -4.40 -18.75 6.86
C ASP A 10 -5.03 -17.90 5.75
N ARG A 11 -4.87 -16.58 5.81
CA ARG A 11 -5.36 -15.59 4.83
C ARG A 11 -4.21 -14.69 4.38
N PRO A 12 -3.25 -15.20 3.58
CA PRO A 12 -2.02 -14.48 3.26
C PRO A 12 -2.26 -13.18 2.47
N VAL A 13 -3.36 -13.09 1.72
CA VAL A 13 -3.77 -11.86 1.02
C VAL A 13 -4.05 -10.71 2.00
N LEU A 14 -4.58 -11.01 3.19
CA LEU A 14 -4.88 -10.02 4.23
C LEU A 14 -3.61 -9.60 5.02
N ALA A 15 -2.52 -10.36 4.92
CA ALA A 15 -1.23 -10.03 5.50
C ALA A 15 -0.41 -9.04 4.62
N CYS A 16 -1.09 -8.34 3.72
CA CYS A 16 -0.49 -7.40 2.77
C CYS A 16 -1.10 -6.00 2.89
N VAL A 17 -0.34 -5.01 2.40
CA VAL A 17 -0.81 -3.67 2.08
C VAL A 17 -1.03 -3.60 0.57
N ARG A 18 -2.25 -3.25 0.16
CA ARG A 18 -2.57 -2.93 -1.23
C ARG A 18 -2.23 -1.47 -1.50
N PHE A 19 -1.58 -1.19 -2.60
CA PHE A 19 -1.28 0.14 -3.14
C PHE A 19 -1.99 0.24 -4.48
N ALA A 20 -2.85 1.22 -4.66
CA ALA A 20 -3.53 1.47 -5.92
C ALA A 20 -3.42 2.94 -6.28
N GLN A 21 -2.76 3.23 -7.38
CA GLN A 21 -2.72 4.55 -7.99
C GLN A 21 -3.76 4.60 -9.11
N ARG A 22 -4.77 5.45 -8.95
CA ARG A 22 -5.83 5.70 -9.93
C ARG A 22 -6.39 7.10 -9.73
N GLU A 23 -6.85 7.74 -10.79
CA GLU A 23 -7.59 9.02 -10.72
C GLU A 23 -6.83 10.13 -9.94
N GLY A 24 -5.50 10.20 -10.11
CA GLY A 24 -4.67 11.18 -9.43
C GLY A 24 -4.52 10.94 -7.92
N LYS A 25 -4.80 9.71 -7.45
CA LYS A 25 -4.68 9.33 -6.04
C LYS A 25 -3.90 8.05 -5.87
N LEU A 26 -3.12 7.99 -4.80
CA LEU A 26 -2.52 6.76 -4.29
C LEU A 26 -3.29 6.32 -3.04
N THR A 27 -3.96 5.18 -3.14
CA THR A 27 -4.72 4.55 -2.06
C THR A 27 -3.94 3.38 -1.49
N LEU A 28 -3.74 3.39 -0.17
CA LEU A 28 -3.21 2.29 0.60
C LEU A 28 -4.34 1.63 1.40
N THR A 29 -4.54 0.32 1.21
CA THR A 29 -5.60 -0.43 1.88
C THR A 29 -5.03 -1.65 2.61
N THR A 30 -5.51 -1.90 3.83
CA THR A 30 -5.20 -3.09 4.65
C THR A 30 -6.44 -3.58 5.37
N SER A 31 -6.55 -4.88 5.61
CA SER A 31 -7.61 -5.47 6.43
C SER A 31 -7.13 -6.72 7.15
N ASP A 32 -7.70 -6.98 8.32
CA ASP A 32 -7.47 -8.19 9.12
C ASP A 32 -8.65 -9.19 9.02
N GLY A 33 -9.64 -8.89 8.19
CA GLY A 33 -10.89 -9.65 8.06
C GLY A 33 -11.99 -9.26 9.04
N PHE A 34 -11.74 -8.31 9.94
CA PHE A 34 -12.74 -7.72 10.85
C PHE A 34 -12.87 -6.21 10.67
N ARG A 35 -11.77 -5.54 10.35
CA ARG A 35 -11.68 -4.10 10.16
C ARG A 35 -10.90 -3.80 8.88
N LEU A 36 -11.19 -2.66 8.27
CA LEU A 36 -10.50 -2.15 7.08
C LEU A 36 -9.92 -0.77 7.41
N ALA A 37 -8.68 -0.55 7.01
CA ALA A 37 -8.03 0.75 7.09
C ALA A 37 -7.58 1.19 5.71
N GLU A 38 -7.96 2.41 5.34
CA GLU A 38 -7.65 3.02 4.05
C GLU A 38 -7.02 4.41 4.26
N LEU A 39 -6.01 4.72 3.45
CA LEU A 39 -5.40 6.04 3.34
C LEU A 39 -5.36 6.41 1.87
N SER A 40 -5.87 7.58 1.50
CA SER A 40 -5.78 8.12 0.15
C SER A 40 -5.00 9.43 0.17
N LEU A 41 -4.03 9.54 -0.73
CA LEU A 41 -3.15 10.70 -0.89
C LEU A 41 -3.27 11.18 -2.34
N ASP A 42 -3.24 12.49 -2.56
CA ASP A 42 -3.12 13.04 -3.91
C ASP A 42 -1.75 12.62 -4.49
N PHE A 43 -1.77 12.05 -5.69
CA PHE A 43 -0.62 11.46 -6.34
C PHE A 43 -0.80 11.52 -7.86
N GLU A 44 -0.14 12.48 -8.50
CA GLU A 44 -0.28 12.78 -9.93
C GLU A 44 0.50 11.79 -10.82
N ASP A 45 -0.01 11.59 -12.04
CA ASP A 45 0.57 10.82 -13.16
C ASP A 45 0.69 9.29 -13.02
N GLY A 46 -0.08 8.57 -13.84
CA GLY A 46 0.02 7.12 -14.05
C GLY A 46 -1.08 6.30 -13.39
N ASP A 47 -1.18 5.03 -13.80
CA ASP A 47 -2.02 4.01 -13.18
C ASP A 47 -1.15 2.84 -12.76
N GLY A 48 -1.39 2.31 -11.56
CA GLY A 48 -0.59 1.21 -11.03
C GLY A 48 -1.22 0.56 -9.81
N GLU A 49 -0.97 -0.73 -9.62
CA GLU A 49 -1.41 -1.45 -8.43
C GLU A 49 -0.35 -2.45 -7.96
N ALA A 50 -0.13 -2.52 -6.66
CA ALA A 50 0.80 -3.45 -6.04
C ALA A 50 0.24 -3.99 -4.72
N GLN A 51 0.58 -5.23 -4.39
CA GLN A 51 0.22 -5.86 -3.11
C GLN A 51 1.51 -6.35 -2.44
N ILE A 52 1.81 -5.81 -1.25
CA ILE A 52 3.09 -6.05 -0.57
C ILE A 52 2.87 -6.62 0.82
N SER A 53 3.66 -7.61 1.20
CA SER A 53 3.64 -8.13 2.57
C SER A 53 3.84 -7.02 3.61
N ALA A 54 3.01 -7.01 4.65
CA ALA A 54 3.07 -6.01 5.72
C ALA A 54 4.30 -6.16 6.64
N SER A 55 5.16 -7.17 6.44
CA SER A 55 6.34 -7.46 7.26
C SER A 55 7.50 -6.47 7.12
N GLY A 56 7.33 -5.38 6.36
CA GLY A 56 8.16 -4.18 6.42
C GLY A 56 9.35 -4.13 5.45
N ALA A 57 9.82 -5.26 4.92
CA ALA A 57 11.03 -5.28 4.07
C ALA A 57 10.86 -4.57 2.70
N TYR A 58 9.64 -4.58 2.15
CA TYR A 58 9.39 -4.08 0.78
C TYR A 58 8.52 -2.81 0.73
N LEU A 59 7.94 -2.40 1.87
CA LEU A 59 7.04 -1.25 1.92
C LEU A 59 7.77 0.05 1.53
N ALA A 60 8.98 0.23 2.04
CA ALA A 60 9.80 1.39 1.73
C ALA A 60 10.25 1.41 0.26
N GLN A 61 10.48 0.25 -0.36
CA GLN A 61 10.82 0.18 -1.78
C GLN A 61 9.62 0.55 -2.66
N VAL A 62 8.41 0.16 -2.27
CA VAL A 62 7.21 0.54 -3.01
C VAL A 62 6.91 2.03 -2.86
N LEU A 63 7.04 2.58 -1.66
CA LEU A 63 6.95 4.04 -1.48
C LEU A 63 8.01 4.79 -2.29
N LYS A 64 9.17 4.20 -2.57
CA LYS A 64 10.17 4.76 -3.51
C LYS A 64 9.82 4.51 -4.97
N ALA A 65 9.14 3.41 -5.32
CA ALA A 65 8.70 3.16 -6.69
C ALA A 65 7.56 4.09 -7.10
N PHE A 66 6.62 4.37 -6.19
CA PHE A 66 5.60 5.39 -6.38
C PHE A 66 6.21 6.80 -6.16
N GLY A 67 6.88 7.08 -5.04
CA GLY A 67 7.42 8.41 -4.71
C GLY A 67 8.78 8.79 -5.30
N GLY A 68 9.42 7.95 -6.12
CA GLY A 68 10.76 8.17 -6.68
C GLY A 68 10.88 9.34 -7.66
N MET A 69 9.77 10.01 -7.98
CA MET A 69 9.72 11.29 -8.69
C MET A 69 9.83 12.52 -7.77
N VAL A 70 10.04 12.36 -6.45
CA VAL A 70 10.28 13.49 -5.53
C VAL A 70 11.63 13.35 -4.83
N SER A 71 12.71 13.51 -5.59
CA SER A 71 13.89 14.29 -5.20
C SER A 71 14.81 14.41 -6.43
N GLY A 72 14.62 15.50 -7.15
CA GLY A 72 15.37 15.90 -8.33
C GLY A 72 15.51 17.41 -8.45
N ARG A 73 15.59 18.11 -7.31
CA ARG A 73 16.31 19.39 -7.08
C ARG A 73 16.08 19.87 -5.65
#